data_AF-A0A2B7GVD9-F1
#
_entry.id   AF-A0A2B7GVD9-F1
#
_cell.length_a   1.000
_cell.length_b   1.000
_cell.length_c   1.000
_cell.angle_alpha   90.00
_cell.angle_beta   90.00
_cell.angle_gamma   90.00
#
_symmetry.space_group_name_H-M   'P 1'
#
loop_
_entity.id
_entity.type
_entity.pdbx_description
1 polymer ?
#
loop_
_entity_poly.entity_id
_entity_poly.type
_entity_poly.pdbx_seq_one_letter_code
_entity_poly.pdbx_strand_id
1 'polypeptide(L)'
;MLVFVYGTLTEPERVATVLGDEDDAHYEFAGRATLEGLHRIDGRYPTLVPGGSVDGRLLAVGDAGLERLDRYEGVERGLYVRVAVPVTGAAGTASEQCWVYVGDPDRLGVDATWPGEGALRERVRTLVSRSDAVVRNHE
;
A
#
# COMPACT_ATOMS: atom_id res chain seq x y z
N MET A 1 6.75 1.77 11.39
CA MET A 1 6.89 1.57 9.92
C MET A 1 5.80 2.36 9.20
N LEU A 2 6.03 2.83 7.97
CA LEU A 2 5.01 3.54 7.19
C LEU A 2 4.26 2.59 6.25
N VAL A 3 2.97 2.84 6.09
CA VAL A 3 2.08 2.15 5.13
C VAL A 3 1.34 3.21 4.33
N PHE A 4 1.41 3.15 3.01
CA PHE A 4 0.60 3.99 2.14
C PHE A 4 -0.74 3.32 1.87
N VAL A 5 -1.82 4.02 2.22
CA VAL A 5 -3.20 3.56 2.05
C VAL A 5 -3.93 4.45 1.05
N TYR A 6 -4.60 3.83 0.07
CA TYR A 6 -5.27 4.51 -1.06
C TYR A 6 -6.72 4.05 -1.27
N GLY A 7 -7.18 3.12 -0.45
CA GLY A 7 -8.52 2.55 -0.48
C GLY A 7 -9.30 2.92 0.76
N THR A 8 -10.04 1.95 1.29
CA THR A 8 -10.92 2.15 2.44
C THR A 8 -10.16 2.49 3.73
N LEU A 9 -8.89 2.07 3.85
CA LEU A 9 -8.03 2.39 5.00
C LEU A 9 -7.59 3.88 5.05
N THR A 10 -8.07 4.71 4.13
CA THR A 10 -7.95 6.18 4.26
C THR A 10 -8.96 6.77 5.26
N GLU A 11 -9.99 6.00 5.64
CA GLU A 11 -11.05 6.36 6.58
C GLU A 11 -10.63 6.00 8.03
N PRO A 12 -10.55 6.98 8.96
CA PRO A 12 -10.11 6.71 10.34
C PRO A 12 -10.92 5.65 11.08
N GLU A 13 -12.25 5.64 10.90
CA GLU A 13 -13.15 4.65 11.53
C GLU A 13 -12.83 3.23 11.08
N ARG A 14 -12.45 3.06 9.82
CA ARG A 14 -12.06 1.75 9.30
C ARG A 14 -10.70 1.33 9.82
N VAL A 15 -9.74 2.24 9.92
CA VAL A 15 -8.44 1.95 10.51
C VAL A 15 -8.59 1.52 11.97
N ALA A 16 -9.41 2.23 12.75
CA ALA A 16 -9.72 1.86 14.13
C ALA A 16 -10.35 0.46 14.23
N THR A 17 -11.27 0.14 13.33
CA THR A 17 -11.91 -1.20 13.27
C THR A 17 -10.91 -2.32 12.99
N VAL A 18 -9.89 -2.06 12.15
CA VAL A 18 -8.92 -3.07 11.70
C VAL A 18 -7.76 -3.24 12.67
N LEU A 19 -7.22 -2.12 13.17
CA LEU A 19 -6.08 -2.13 14.08
C LEU A 19 -6.49 -2.32 15.55
N GLY A 20 -7.73 -1.95 15.88
CA GLY A 20 -8.28 -2.04 17.22
C GLY A 20 -7.77 -0.92 18.15
N ASP A 21 -8.44 -0.78 19.29
CA ASP A 21 -8.02 0.07 20.42
C ASP A 21 -7.10 -0.68 21.40
N GLU A 22 -6.62 -1.88 21.05
CA GLU A 22 -5.76 -2.66 21.95
C GLU A 22 -4.37 -2.00 22.03
N ASP A 23 -3.87 -1.86 23.27
CA ASP A 23 -2.67 -1.09 23.64
C ASP A 23 -1.41 -1.39 22.80
N ASP A 24 -1.32 -2.54 22.12
CA ASP A 24 -0.16 -2.92 21.30
C ASP A 24 -0.24 -2.50 19.82
N ALA A 25 -1.40 -2.05 19.34
CA ALA A 25 -1.65 -1.72 17.93
C ALA A 25 -1.55 -0.21 17.66
N HIS A 26 -0.50 0.44 18.15
CA HIS A 26 -0.31 1.87 17.92
C HIS A 26 -0.29 2.22 16.43
N TYR A 27 -1.12 3.19 16.04
CA TYR A 27 -1.12 3.78 14.72
C TYR A 27 -1.28 5.29 14.75
N GLU A 28 -0.72 5.96 13.75
CA GLU A 28 -0.82 7.40 13.55
C GLU A 28 -0.94 7.73 12.07
N PHE A 29 -1.81 8.68 11.72
CA PHE A 29 -1.85 9.21 10.35
C PHE A 29 -0.73 10.23 10.15
N ALA A 30 0.33 9.82 9.44
CA ALA A 30 1.47 10.64 9.06
C ALA A 30 1.19 11.47 7.79
N GLY A 31 -0.02 12.02 7.68
CA GLY A 31 -0.37 12.95 6.61
C GLY A 31 -0.82 12.34 5.26
N ARG A 32 -0.93 13.23 4.27
CA ARG A 32 -1.41 12.93 2.91
C ARG A 32 -0.22 12.66 2.02
N ALA A 33 -0.39 11.73 1.08
CA ALA A 33 0.66 11.42 0.12
C ALA A 33 0.08 11.05 -1.25
N THR A 34 0.91 11.12 -2.28
CA THR A 34 0.59 10.63 -3.63
C THR A 34 1.59 9.56 -4.02
N LEU A 35 1.10 8.41 -4.48
CA LEU A 35 1.92 7.38 -5.10
C LEU A 35 1.99 7.63 -6.60
N GLU A 36 3.19 7.82 -7.13
CA GLU A 36 3.48 7.96 -8.55
C GLU A 36 3.93 6.61 -9.14
N GLY A 37 3.66 6.40 -10.43
CA GLY A 37 4.04 5.18 -11.16
C GLY A 37 3.04 4.03 -11.01
N LEU A 38 2.01 4.19 -10.16
CA LEU A 38 0.89 3.26 -9.98
C LEU A 38 -0.40 4.07 -9.87
N HIS A 39 -1.48 3.59 -10.50
CA HIS A 39 -2.80 4.21 -10.41
C HIS A 39 -3.81 3.22 -9.87
N ARG A 40 -4.85 3.77 -9.25
CA ARG A 40 -5.95 2.99 -8.71
C ARG A 40 -6.94 2.62 -9.78
N ILE A 41 -7.42 1.38 -9.71
CA ILE A 41 -8.58 0.90 -10.43
C ILE A 41 -9.57 0.27 -9.43
N ASP A 42 -10.85 0.50 -9.66
CA ASP A 42 -11.91 -0.03 -8.80
C ASP A 42 -12.37 -1.40 -9.31
N GLY A 43 -12.39 -2.38 -8.41
CA GLY A 43 -12.94 -3.72 -8.62
C GLY A 43 -13.88 -4.10 -7.48
N ARG A 44 -13.92 -5.39 -7.13
CA ARG A 44 -14.57 -5.83 -5.88
C ARG A 44 -13.99 -5.11 -4.66
N TYR A 45 -12.69 -4.91 -4.69
CA TYR A 45 -11.94 -4.02 -3.81
C TYR A 45 -10.96 -3.22 -4.69
N PRO A 46 -10.61 -1.98 -4.34
CA PRO A 46 -9.68 -1.18 -5.13
C PRO A 46 -8.29 -1.81 -5.14
N THR A 47 -7.59 -1.73 -6.27
CA THR A 47 -6.21 -2.17 -6.43
C THR A 47 -5.38 -1.18 -7.23
N LEU A 48 -4.07 -1.43 -7.32
CA LEU A 48 -3.11 -0.66 -8.07
C LEU A 48 -2.64 -1.42 -9.31
N VAL A 49 -2.42 -0.66 -10.37
CA VAL A 49 -1.87 -1.17 -11.63
C VAL A 49 -0.83 -0.17 -12.16
N PRO A 50 0.08 -0.62 -13.05
CA PRO A 50 1.19 0.22 -13.53
C PRO A 50 0.77 1.53 -14.21
N GLY A 51 1.58 2.57 -14.01
CA GLY A 51 1.43 3.90 -14.61
C GLY A 51 0.52 4.84 -13.82
N GLY A 52 0.51 6.12 -14.18
CA GLY A 52 -0.32 7.14 -13.54
C GLY A 52 0.09 7.45 -12.10
N SER A 53 -0.90 7.86 -11.30
CA SER A 53 -0.72 8.17 -9.88
C SER A 53 -2.01 7.93 -9.09
N VAL A 54 -1.91 7.88 -7.76
CA VAL A 54 -3.05 7.80 -6.86
C VAL A 54 -2.78 8.58 -5.58
N ASP A 55 -3.80 9.30 -5.10
CA ASP A 55 -3.76 9.97 -3.80
C ASP A 55 -4.15 9.03 -2.67
N GLY A 56 -3.51 9.22 -1.53
CA GLY A 56 -3.72 8.41 -0.35
C GLY A 56 -3.23 9.09 0.92
N ARG A 57 -2.95 8.27 1.93
CA ARG A 57 -2.43 8.71 3.22
C ARG A 57 -1.29 7.81 3.66
N LEU A 58 -0.38 8.36 4.46
CA LEU A 58 0.61 7.59 5.17
C LEU A 58 0.07 7.24 6.55
N LEU A 59 0.21 5.97 6.91
CA LEU A 59 -0.17 5.42 8.20
C LEU A 59 1.09 4.84 8.84
N ALA A 60 1.52 5.43 9.95
CA ALA A 60 2.56 4.88 10.79
C ALA A 60 1.96 3.79 11.67
N VAL A 61 2.55 2.59 11.66
CA VAL A 61 2.13 1.44 12.48
C VAL A 61 3.33 0.74 13.10
N GLY A 62 3.10 0.11 14.26
CA GLY A 62 4.02 -0.89 14.83
C GLY A 62 3.98 -2.24 14.10
N ASP A 63 4.82 -3.19 14.53
CA ASP A 63 4.88 -4.54 13.93
C ASP A 63 3.55 -5.29 14.04
N ALA A 64 2.93 -5.28 15.21
CA ALA A 64 1.62 -5.91 15.44
C ALA A 64 0.50 -5.24 14.62
N GLY A 65 0.61 -3.95 14.32
CA GLY A 65 -0.32 -3.25 13.44
C GLY A 65 -0.16 -3.70 12.00
N LEU A 66 1.09 -3.85 11.55
CA LEU A 66 1.39 -4.33 10.20
C LEU A 66 0.89 -5.76 9.97
N GLU A 67 1.05 -6.67 10.93
CA GLU A 67 0.51 -8.04 10.85
C GLU A 67 -1.02 -8.08 10.77
N ARG A 68 -1.71 -7.19 11.49
CA ARG A 68 -3.17 -7.06 11.40
C ARG A 68 -3.61 -6.60 10.01
N LEU A 69 -2.88 -5.64 9.41
CA LEU A 69 -3.14 -5.21 8.04
C LEU A 69 -2.92 -6.34 7.03
N ASP A 70 -1.84 -7.12 7.16
CA ASP A 70 -1.60 -8.27 6.28
C ASP A 70 -2.76 -9.27 6.33
N ARG A 71 -3.31 -9.53 7.53
CA ARG A 71 -4.47 -10.42 7.73
C ARG A 71 -5.73 -9.84 7.11
N TYR A 72 -6.01 -8.56 7.34
CA TYR A 72 -7.17 -7.85 6.79
C TYR A 72 -7.15 -7.85 5.26
N GLU A 73 -6.02 -7.46 4.67
CA GLU A 73 -5.79 -7.45 3.22
C GLU A 73 -5.65 -8.87 2.64
N GLY A 74 -5.58 -9.91 3.48
CA GLY A 74 -5.52 -11.29 3.04
C GLY A 74 -4.25 -11.64 2.28
N VAL A 75 -3.10 -11.12 2.74
CA VAL A 75 -1.78 -11.36 2.13
C VAL A 75 -1.44 -12.86 2.12
N GLU A 76 -1.70 -13.56 3.22
CA GLU A 76 -1.49 -15.02 3.32
C GLU A 76 -2.41 -15.80 2.36
N ARG A 77 -3.57 -15.24 2.02
CA ARG A 77 -4.53 -15.83 1.08
C ARG A 77 -4.19 -15.49 -0.38
N GLY A 78 -3.18 -14.67 -0.62
CA GLY A 78 -2.80 -14.16 -1.94
C GLY A 78 -3.84 -13.22 -2.55
N LEU A 79 -4.60 -12.50 -1.74
CA LEU A 79 -5.54 -11.48 -2.24
C LEU A 79 -4.81 -10.16 -2.55
N TYR A 80 -3.92 -9.76 -1.64
CA TYR A 80 -3.03 -8.61 -1.82
C TYR A 80 -1.57 -9.04 -1.60
N VAL A 81 -0.64 -8.30 -2.19
CA VAL A 81 0.80 -8.43 -1.95
C VAL A 81 1.34 -7.15 -1.36
N ARG A 82 2.20 -7.29 -0.35
CA ARG A 82 2.90 -6.16 0.26
C ARG A 82 4.24 -5.92 -0.43
N VAL A 83 4.46 -4.68 -0.88
CA VAL A 83 5.70 -4.22 -1.52
C VAL A 83 6.22 -2.96 -0.83
N ALA A 84 7.55 -2.81 -0.76
CA ALA A 84 8.17 -1.60 -0.25
C ALA A 84 8.36 -0.60 -1.41
N VAL A 85 7.95 0.65 -1.20
CA VAL A 85 8.07 1.74 -2.17
C VAL A 85 8.82 2.90 -1.49
N PRO A 86 9.78 3.54 -2.17
CA PRO A 86 10.49 4.69 -1.61
C PRO A 86 9.53 5.86 -1.35
N VAL A 87 9.82 6.60 -0.28
CA VAL A 87 9.11 7.82 0.13
C VAL A 87 10.05 9.00 -0.08
N THR A 88 9.52 10.07 -0.67
CA THR A 88 10.22 11.36 -0.84
C THR A 88 9.38 12.47 -0.23
N GLY A 89 10.02 13.44 0.44
CA GLY A 89 9.34 14.64 0.96
C GLY A 89 9.48 14.88 2.46
N ALA A 90 9.87 13.88 3.26
CA ALA A 90 10.25 14.10 4.66
C ALA A 90 11.69 14.65 4.73
N ALA A 91 11.91 15.65 5.58
CA ALA A 91 13.18 16.36 5.68
C ALA A 91 14.35 15.42 6.07
N GLY A 92 15.10 14.97 5.07
CA GLY A 92 16.53 14.70 5.15
C GLY A 92 16.98 13.65 6.17
N THR A 93 16.60 12.39 6.00
CA THR A 93 17.47 11.23 6.32
C THR A 93 17.13 10.07 5.37
N ALA A 94 17.96 9.02 5.38
CA ALA A 94 17.99 7.88 4.44
C ALA A 94 16.63 7.48 3.84
N SER A 95 16.62 7.12 2.55
CA SER A 95 15.45 6.71 1.75
C SER A 95 14.40 5.95 2.58
N GLU A 96 13.45 6.70 3.13
CA GLU A 96 12.37 6.10 3.90
C GLU A 96 11.55 5.26 2.92
N GLN A 97 11.15 4.06 3.33
CA GLN A 97 10.29 3.20 2.53
C GLN A 97 8.96 3.05 3.26
N CYS A 98 7.89 2.98 2.50
CA CYS A 98 6.58 2.61 3.00
C CYS A 98 6.12 1.31 2.37
N TRP A 99 5.26 0.61 3.08
CA TRP A 99 4.58 -0.56 2.55
C TRP A 99 3.34 -0.15 1.76
N VAL A 100 3.15 -0.79 0.61
CA VAL A 100 1.96 -0.64 -0.24
C VAL A 100 1.35 -2.02 -0.46
N TYR A 101 0.04 -2.12 -0.33
CA TYR A 101 -0.71 -3.32 -0.69
C TYR A 101 -1.16 -3.24 -2.14
N VAL A 102 -0.91 -4.27 -2.93
CA VAL A 102 -1.36 -4.37 -4.33
C VAL A 102 -2.22 -5.62 -4.45
N GLY A 103 -3.49 -5.44 -4.81
CA GLY A 103 -4.45 -6.52 -4.96
C GLY A 103 -4.28 -7.27 -6.28
N ASP A 104 -4.55 -8.57 -6.27
CA ASP A 104 -4.50 -9.40 -7.47
C ASP A 104 -5.69 -9.08 -8.40
N PRO A 105 -5.45 -8.54 -9.62
CA PRO A 105 -6.53 -8.16 -10.54
C PRO A 105 -7.46 -9.33 -10.86
N ASP A 106 -6.91 -10.54 -11.05
CA ASP A 106 -7.69 -11.73 -11.40
C ASP A 106 -8.66 -12.10 -10.27
N ARG A 107 -8.21 -11.98 -9.02
CA ARG A 107 -9.02 -12.29 -7.83
C ARG A 107 -10.02 -11.19 -7.49
N LEU A 108 -9.71 -9.96 -7.88
CA LEU A 108 -10.55 -8.78 -7.66
C LEU A 108 -11.55 -8.54 -8.80
N GLY A 109 -11.46 -9.32 -9.87
CA GLY A 109 -12.34 -9.24 -11.03
C GLY A 109 -12.12 -7.97 -11.86
N VAL A 110 -10.87 -7.51 -11.94
CA VAL A 110 -10.48 -6.30 -12.66
C VAL A 110 -9.72 -6.67 -13.91
N ASP A 111 -10.12 -6.09 -15.04
CA ASP A 111 -9.41 -6.24 -16.32
C ASP A 111 -8.16 -5.36 -16.35
N ALA A 112 -7.10 -5.83 -15.69
CA ALA A 112 -5.80 -5.18 -15.70
C ALA A 112 -4.66 -6.18 -15.57
N THR A 113 -3.54 -5.88 -16.21
CA THR A 113 -2.39 -6.80 -16.28
C THR A 113 -1.14 -6.17 -15.67
N TRP A 114 -0.46 -6.94 -14.82
CA TRP A 114 0.89 -6.63 -14.38
C TRP A 114 1.91 -7.24 -15.35
N PRO A 115 2.86 -6.45 -15.90
CA PRO A 115 3.85 -6.95 -16.85
C PRO A 115 4.82 -7.94 -16.19
N GLY A 116 5.36 -8.84 -17.01
CA GLY A 116 6.24 -9.92 -16.57
C GLY A 116 5.51 -11.24 -16.37
N GLU A 117 6.27 -12.26 -16.00
CA GLU A 117 5.79 -13.63 -15.78
C GLU A 117 5.88 -14.00 -14.30
N GLY A 118 5.16 -15.05 -13.89
CA GLY A 118 5.19 -15.58 -12.52
C GLY A 118 4.19 -14.91 -11.57
N ALA A 119 4.44 -15.08 -10.27
CA ALA A 119 3.52 -14.64 -9.23
C ALA A 119 3.38 -13.11 -9.21
N LEU A 120 2.19 -12.60 -8.88
CA LEU A 120 1.96 -11.15 -8.77
C LEU A 120 3.00 -10.45 -7.89
N ARG A 121 3.38 -11.06 -6.75
CA ARG A 121 4.37 -10.52 -5.83
C ARG A 121 5.71 -10.22 -6.51
N GLU A 122 6.14 -11.10 -7.41
CA GLU A 122 7.41 -10.95 -8.14
C GLU A 122 7.28 -9.86 -9.19
N ARG A 123 6.21 -9.89 -9.99
CA ARG A 123 5.92 -8.86 -11.01
C ARG A 123 5.87 -7.45 -10.39
N VAL A 124 5.15 -7.30 -9.28
CA VAL A 124 5.04 -6.02 -8.53
C VAL A 124 6.39 -5.57 -8.01
N ARG A 125 7.15 -6.45 -7.36
CA ARG A 125 8.49 -6.12 -6.84
C ARG A 125 9.45 -5.71 -7.95
N THR A 126 9.48 -6.46 -9.05
CA THR A 126 10.32 -6.16 -10.21
C THR A 126 9.96 -4.80 -10.78
N LEU A 127 8.68 -4.51 -10.96
CA LEU A 127 8.24 -3.22 -11.48
C LEU A 127 8.62 -2.09 -10.53
N VAL A 128 8.28 -2.17 -9.24
CA VAL A 128 8.62 -1.12 -8.26
C VAL A 128 10.13 -0.89 -8.18
N SER A 129 10.96 -1.93 -8.27
CA SER A 129 12.42 -1.79 -8.26
C SER A 129 13.01 -1.17 -9.53
N ARG A 130 12.30 -1.25 -10.67
CA ARG A 130 12.75 -0.76 -11.98
C ARG A 130 12.12 0.57 -12.39
N SER A 131 10.99 0.91 -11.78
CA SER A 131 10.20 2.11 -12.09
C SER A 131 10.56 3.23 -11.13
N ASP A 132 10.28 4.45 -11.52
CA ASP A 132 10.28 5.61 -10.62
C ASP A 132 9.05 5.62 -9.68
N ALA A 133 8.57 4.44 -9.25
CA ALA A 133 7.44 4.34 -8.35
C ALA A 133 7.84 4.91 -7.00
N VAL A 134 7.19 5.99 -6.58
CA VAL A 134 7.58 6.76 -5.41
C VAL A 134 6.35 7.31 -4.70
N VAL A 135 6.38 7.31 -3.37
CA VAL A 135 5.38 7.99 -2.56
C VAL A 135 5.88 9.38 -2.21
N ARG A 136 5.17 10.40 -2.64
CA ARG A 136 5.43 11.81 -2.28
C ARG A 136 4.59 12.18 -1.07
N ASN A 137 5.25 12.48 0.04
CA ASN A 137 4.59 13.01 1.23
C ASN A 137 4.31 14.51 1.03
N HIS A 138 3.11 14.96 1.42
CA HIS A 138 2.64 16.35 1.31
C HIS A 138 2.46 17.03 2.67
N GLU A 139 3.02 16.47 3.74
CA GLU A 139 3.08 17.10 5.07
C GLU A 139 3.78 18.47 5.09
#